data_AF-A0A538GMG3-F1
#
_entry.id   AF-A0A538GMG3-F1
#
_cell.length_a   1.000
_cell.length_b   1.000
_cell.length_c   1.000
_cell.angle_alpha   90.00
_cell.angle_beta   90.00
_cell.angle_gamma   90.00
#
_symmetry.space_group_name_H-M   'P 1'
#
loop_
_entity.id
_entity.type
_entity.pdbx_description
1 polymer ?
#
loop_
_entity_poly.entity_id
_entity_poly.type
_entity_poly.pdbx_seq_one_letter_code
_entity_poly.pdbx_strand_id
1 'polypeptide(L)'
;MTQVVEISDPAERTRIAEALLRDLPEWFGIEESTREYIEVAATLPTLTVEPDLGFLCLKQHTPRAAEVYVMGVRREQHRRGIGRALVVEAERWCRTRGIRYLQVKTLGPSRANSGYDATRAFYEAVGFVALEELHGLWSNDNPTLLLVKDVGPGFSVTPVEGLPELQEGDDLAGLVVERVELTDGDVVVVAQKAVSKIEGQVVALADVEPSEQARELAGDEADARRIQVILDEAVELVRVRPPLIIARTRHGFVCGSAGVDASNAPEPETVVLLPLDSDASAARLREQLRERTGADVGVIVTDSSGRPWRAATTDVAIGAAGVEVVRDLAGERDQNGYELQATRIALADEIAGAAQLVFGKLDRVPVAVVRGLDVRGDGRGADIVIPPETDLFR
;
A
#
# COMPACT_ATOMS: atom_id res chain seq x y z
N MET A 1 10.24 -2.14 17.10
CA MET A 1 9.43 -0.93 16.86
C MET A 1 9.85 0.15 17.82
N THR A 2 10.16 1.35 17.33
CA THR A 2 10.44 2.53 18.15
C THR A 2 9.11 3.10 18.64
N GLN A 3 8.83 3.03 19.94
CA GLN A 3 7.57 3.51 20.51
C GLN A 3 7.61 5.03 20.67
N VAL A 4 6.62 5.72 20.10
CA VAL A 4 6.40 7.17 20.28
C VAL A 4 5.24 7.37 21.24
N VAL A 5 5.39 8.27 22.22
CA VAL A 5 4.36 8.56 23.22
C VAL A 5 4.10 10.07 23.32
N GLU A 6 2.86 10.46 23.62
CA GLU A 6 2.50 11.85 23.92
C GLU A 6 2.71 12.13 25.42
N ILE A 7 3.55 13.11 25.75
CA ILE A 7 3.84 13.50 27.14
C ILE A 7 2.73 14.39 27.67
N SER A 8 2.13 14.01 28.78
CA SER A 8 1.04 14.76 29.41
C SER A 8 1.52 15.82 30.41
N ASP A 9 2.63 15.57 31.11
CA ASP A 9 3.17 16.48 32.13
C ASP A 9 3.96 17.64 31.50
N PRO A 10 3.54 18.91 31.67
CA PRO A 10 4.27 20.07 31.17
C PRO A 10 5.73 20.16 31.64
N ALA A 11 6.02 19.78 32.89
CA ALA A 11 7.39 19.84 33.42
C ALA A 11 8.32 18.86 32.67
N GLU A 12 7.78 17.70 32.35
CA GLU A 12 8.50 16.68 31.58
C GLU A 12 8.74 17.11 30.13
N ARG A 13 7.77 17.79 29.49
CA ARG A 13 7.96 18.38 28.15
C ARG A 13 9.13 19.36 28.13
N THR A 14 9.17 20.27 29.09
CA THR A 14 10.26 21.25 29.25
C THR A 14 11.60 20.56 29.46
N ARG A 15 11.66 19.57 30.36
CA ARG A 15 12.88 18.82 30.66
C ARG A 15 13.46 18.14 29.41
N ILE A 16 12.62 17.46 28.64
CA ILE A 16 13.01 16.75 27.42
C ILE A 16 13.47 17.74 26.34
N ALA A 17 12.68 18.80 26.10
CA ALA A 17 13.03 19.83 25.13
C ALA A 17 14.37 20.49 25.47
N GLU A 18 14.59 20.87 26.73
CA GLU A 18 15.85 21.46 27.16
C GLU A 18 17.04 20.51 26.94
N ALA A 19 16.92 19.26 27.37
CA ALA A 19 17.98 18.27 27.24
C ALA A 19 18.38 18.03 25.77
N LEU A 20 17.40 17.94 24.87
CA LEU A 20 17.63 17.64 23.46
C LEU A 20 18.08 18.84 22.64
N LEU A 21 17.51 20.03 22.89
CA LEU A 21 17.89 21.23 22.14
C LEU A 21 19.31 21.69 22.49
N ARG A 22 19.72 21.58 23.77
CA ARG A 22 21.08 21.92 24.19
C ARG A 22 22.15 20.96 23.64
N ASP A 23 21.77 19.73 23.23
CA ASP A 23 22.67 18.76 22.56
C ASP A 23 22.88 19.06 21.05
N LEU A 24 22.15 20.05 20.51
CA LEU A 24 22.10 20.38 19.08
C LEU A 24 22.45 21.86 18.80
N PRO A 25 23.63 22.36 19.25
CA PRO A 25 24.01 23.77 19.13
C PRO A 25 24.12 24.28 17.68
N GLU A 26 24.27 23.41 16.68
CA GLU A 26 24.31 23.79 15.26
C GLU A 26 22.95 24.25 14.72
N TRP A 27 21.85 23.77 15.33
CA TRP A 27 20.48 24.16 15.00
C TRP A 27 19.87 25.11 16.04
N PHE A 28 20.30 25.00 17.30
CA PHE A 28 19.76 25.74 18.44
C PHE A 28 20.85 26.53 19.18
N GLY A 29 21.77 27.15 18.43
CA GLY A 29 22.89 27.93 18.99
C GLY A 29 22.53 29.35 19.47
N ILE A 30 21.31 29.82 19.15
CA ILE A 30 20.82 31.13 19.61
C ILE A 30 20.08 30.89 20.94
N GLU A 31 20.70 31.30 22.05
CA GLU A 31 20.17 31.02 23.40
C GLU A 31 18.75 31.59 23.61
N GLU A 32 18.49 32.80 23.11
CA GLU A 32 17.17 33.43 23.22
C GLU A 32 16.07 32.61 22.54
N SER A 33 16.29 32.18 21.29
CA SER A 33 15.35 31.32 20.56
C SER A 33 15.22 29.93 21.19
N THR A 34 16.31 29.37 21.68
CA THR A 34 16.32 28.05 22.33
C THR A 34 15.49 28.06 23.60
N ARG A 35 15.64 29.12 24.41
CA ARG A 35 14.83 29.33 25.61
C ARG A 35 13.35 29.49 25.26
N GLU A 36 13.02 30.23 24.21
CA GLU A 36 11.63 30.37 23.74
C GLU A 36 11.03 28.99 23.37
N TYR A 37 11.76 28.15 22.62
CA TYR A 37 11.30 26.80 22.29
C TYR A 37 11.05 25.95 23.54
N ILE A 38 11.94 26.00 24.53
CA ILE A 38 11.81 25.26 25.81
C ILE A 38 10.59 25.72 26.60
N GLU A 39 10.37 27.04 26.68
CA GLU A 39 9.22 27.63 27.39
C GLU A 39 7.89 27.27 26.70
N VAL A 40 7.84 27.35 25.37
CA VAL A 40 6.64 27.00 24.59
C VAL A 40 6.34 25.51 24.65
N ALA A 41 7.35 24.63 24.72
CA ALA A 41 7.18 23.18 24.81
C ALA A 41 6.31 22.74 25.99
N ALA A 42 6.32 23.46 27.12
CA ALA A 42 5.43 23.17 28.26
C ALA A 42 3.94 23.21 27.87
N THR A 43 3.59 24.06 26.90
CA THR A 43 2.19 24.37 26.56
C THR A 43 1.68 23.60 25.35
N LEU A 44 2.57 23.09 24.50
CA LEU A 44 2.20 22.39 23.27
C LEU A 44 2.10 20.87 23.51
N PRO A 45 1.23 20.17 22.77
CA PRO A 45 1.34 18.72 22.62
C PRO A 45 2.76 18.32 22.22
N THR A 46 3.36 17.40 22.96
CA THR A 46 4.74 16.95 22.75
C THR A 46 4.78 15.44 22.63
N LEU A 47 5.32 14.97 21.52
CA LEU A 47 5.62 13.57 21.26
C LEU A 47 7.08 13.30 21.62
N THR A 48 7.39 12.13 22.18
CA THR A 48 8.77 11.70 22.45
C THR A 48 8.99 10.23 22.15
N VAL A 49 10.25 9.88 21.89
CA VAL A 49 10.72 8.49 21.83
C VAL A 49 11.50 8.20 23.09
N GLU A 50 11.04 7.22 23.87
CA GLU A 50 11.69 6.85 25.12
C GLU A 50 13.03 6.10 24.91
N PRO A 51 14.01 6.24 25.82
CA PRO A 51 14.10 7.24 26.88
C PRO A 51 14.76 8.53 26.34
N ASP A 52 13.96 9.55 26.02
CA ASP A 52 14.39 10.87 25.53
C ASP A 52 15.34 10.82 24.32
N LEU A 53 15.09 9.94 23.35
CA LEU A 53 15.92 9.83 22.14
C LEU A 53 15.58 10.91 21.11
N GLY A 54 14.36 11.44 21.17
CA GLY A 54 13.89 12.54 20.33
C GLY A 54 12.55 13.08 20.83
N PHE A 55 12.21 14.30 20.40
CA PHE A 55 10.94 14.94 20.70
C PHE A 55 10.43 15.78 19.52
N LEU A 56 9.12 16.03 19.52
CA LEU A 56 8.44 16.85 18.54
C LEU A 56 7.28 17.59 19.22
N CYS A 57 7.24 18.92 19.11
CA CYS A 57 6.11 19.74 19.58
C CYS A 57 5.18 20.13 18.43
N LEU A 58 3.89 20.01 18.64
CA LEU A 58 2.85 20.32 17.64
C LEU A 58 2.10 21.59 18.02
N LYS A 59 1.98 22.53 17.07
CA LYS A 59 1.17 23.75 17.24
C LYS A 59 0.05 23.78 16.22
N GLN A 60 -1.20 23.76 16.68
CA GLN A 60 -2.34 23.92 15.78
C GLN A 60 -2.60 25.41 15.49
N HIS A 61 -2.64 25.79 14.22
CA HIS A 61 -2.89 27.17 13.77
C HIS A 61 -4.34 27.40 13.37
N THR A 62 -4.93 26.42 12.67
CA THR A 62 -6.31 26.49 12.19
C THR A 62 -6.99 25.12 12.40
N PRO A 63 -8.32 25.01 12.21
CA PRO A 63 -8.99 23.72 12.22
C PRO A 63 -8.44 22.71 11.20
N ARG A 64 -7.72 23.17 10.17
CA ARG A 64 -7.18 22.31 9.09
C ARG A 64 -5.66 22.30 9.02
N ALA A 65 -4.94 23.09 9.82
CA ALA A 65 -3.50 23.21 9.75
C ALA A 65 -2.81 23.18 11.12
N ALA A 66 -1.75 22.38 11.22
CA ALA A 66 -0.84 22.33 12.36
C ALA A 66 0.61 22.47 11.89
N GLU A 67 1.52 22.73 12.83
CA GLU A 67 2.95 22.91 12.61
C GLU A 67 3.76 21.96 13.48
N VAL A 68 4.79 21.34 12.91
CA VAL A 68 5.93 20.83 13.66
C VAL A 68 6.72 22.05 14.16
N TYR A 69 6.40 22.50 15.37
CA TYR A 69 6.88 23.78 15.91
C TYR A 69 8.36 23.72 16.25
N VAL A 70 8.77 22.63 16.91
CA VAL A 70 10.17 22.31 17.16
C VAL A 70 10.33 20.80 17.22
N MET A 71 11.45 20.30 16.73
CA MET A 71 11.79 18.88 16.74
C MET A 71 13.29 18.73 16.99
N GLY A 72 13.66 17.78 17.83
CA GLY A 72 15.05 17.45 18.11
C GLY A 72 15.21 15.95 18.28
N VAL A 73 16.27 15.39 17.71
CA VAL A 73 16.69 13.99 17.90
C VAL A 73 18.13 14.03 18.35
N ARG A 74 18.47 13.23 19.38
CA ARG A 74 19.86 13.13 19.87
C ARG A 74 20.80 12.89 18.70
N ARG A 75 21.93 13.61 18.68
CA ARG A 75 22.88 13.56 17.55
C ARG A 75 23.32 12.14 17.22
N GLU A 76 23.65 11.37 18.25
CA GLU A 76 24.09 9.98 18.16
C GLU A 76 23.02 9.01 17.62
N GLN A 77 21.75 9.42 17.60
CA GLN A 77 20.63 8.63 17.09
C GLN A 77 20.12 9.09 15.72
N HIS A 78 20.79 10.05 15.09
CA HIS A 78 20.45 10.47 13.72
C HIS A 78 20.55 9.28 12.75
N ARG A 79 19.67 9.28 11.74
CA ARG A 79 19.56 8.21 10.71
C ARG A 79 19.19 6.82 11.25
N ARG A 80 18.59 6.74 12.44
CA ARG A 80 18.04 5.49 13.03
C ARG A 80 16.51 5.40 12.99
N GLY A 81 15.86 6.17 12.10
CA GLY A 81 14.40 6.16 11.96
C GLY A 81 13.61 6.92 13.03
N ILE A 82 14.25 7.44 14.09
CA ILE A 82 13.57 8.17 15.18
C ILE A 82 12.79 9.39 14.66
N GLY A 83 13.43 10.19 13.80
CA GLY A 83 12.75 11.36 13.24
C GLY A 83 11.54 10.99 12.38
N ARG A 84 11.64 9.92 11.59
CA ARG A 84 10.54 9.38 10.79
C ARG A 84 9.38 8.93 11.68
N ALA A 85 9.69 8.23 12.78
CA ALA A 85 8.69 7.77 13.74
C ALA A 85 7.93 8.95 14.39
N LEU A 86 8.64 10.01 14.80
CA LEU A 86 8.02 11.23 15.36
C LEU A 86 7.08 11.90 14.34
N VAL A 87 7.49 12.01 13.07
CA VAL A 87 6.65 12.61 12.02
C VAL A 87 5.42 11.74 11.71
N VAL A 88 5.55 10.42 11.65
CA VAL A 88 4.41 9.51 11.47
C VAL A 88 3.39 9.66 12.59
N GLU A 89 3.84 9.77 13.85
CA GLU A 89 2.93 9.97 14.97
C GLU A 89 2.31 11.38 14.96
N ALA A 90 3.04 12.41 14.50
CA ALA A 90 2.48 13.74 14.24
C ALA A 90 1.38 13.72 13.16
N GLU A 91 1.57 12.95 12.09
CA GLU A 91 0.53 12.76 11.08
C GLU A 91 -0.71 12.09 11.67
N ARG A 92 -0.53 11.03 12.48
CA ARG A 92 -1.62 10.37 13.19
C ARG A 92 -2.35 11.36 14.09
N TRP A 93 -1.62 12.14 14.88
CA TRP A 93 -2.17 13.18 15.75
C TRP A 93 -3.04 14.19 15.00
N CYS A 94 -2.62 14.57 13.78
CA CYS A 94 -3.40 15.43 12.90
C CYS A 94 -4.66 14.73 12.36
N ARG A 95 -4.52 13.49 11.87
CA ARG A 95 -5.63 12.71 11.30
C ARG A 95 -6.76 12.48 12.31
N THR A 96 -6.43 12.10 13.55
CA THR A 96 -7.43 11.87 14.61
C THR A 96 -8.17 13.15 15.01
N ARG A 97 -7.66 14.33 14.63
CA ARG A 97 -8.25 15.65 14.91
C ARG A 97 -8.83 16.33 13.66
N GLY A 98 -8.86 15.64 12.52
CA GLY A 98 -9.38 16.19 11.25
C GLY A 98 -8.53 17.30 10.63
N ILE A 99 -7.27 17.44 11.08
CA ILE A 99 -6.29 18.40 10.57
C ILE A 99 -5.73 17.82 9.26
N ARG A 100 -5.68 18.65 8.21
CA ARG A 100 -5.31 18.22 6.85
C ARG A 100 -3.88 18.59 6.47
N TYR A 101 -3.36 19.71 6.94
CA TYR A 101 -2.04 20.20 6.55
C TYR A 101 -1.12 20.23 7.77
N LEU A 102 0.03 19.58 7.66
CA LEU A 102 1.12 19.69 8.61
C LEU A 102 2.22 20.53 7.96
N GLN A 103 2.62 21.61 8.60
CA GLN A 103 3.68 22.49 8.11
C GLN A 103 4.93 22.44 8.99
N VAL A 104 6.06 22.84 8.45
CA VAL A 104 7.29 23.09 9.22
C VAL A 104 8.03 24.27 8.62
N LYS A 105 8.70 25.03 9.48
CA LYS A 105 9.56 26.14 9.08
C LYS A 105 11.02 25.77 9.34
N THR A 106 11.88 26.04 8.37
CA THR A 106 13.33 25.78 8.47
C THR A 106 14.10 26.90 7.77
N LEU A 107 15.42 26.98 7.98
CA LEU A 107 16.25 27.92 7.23
C LEU A 107 16.21 27.55 5.73
N GLY A 108 15.92 28.55 4.91
CA GLY A 108 15.73 28.38 3.48
C GLY A 108 17.04 28.27 2.69
N PRO A 109 16.97 27.71 1.47
CA PRO A 109 18.14 27.41 0.64
C PRO A 109 18.90 28.65 0.18
N SER A 110 18.29 29.84 0.20
CA SER A 110 18.98 31.09 -0.15
C SER A 110 20.12 31.43 0.82
N ARG A 111 20.19 30.77 1.99
CA ARG A 111 21.34 30.80 2.89
C ARG A 111 21.97 29.41 3.01
N ALA A 112 23.19 29.28 2.50
CA ALA A 112 23.94 28.03 2.58
C ALA A 112 24.23 27.64 4.04
N ASN A 113 23.78 26.45 4.45
CA ASN A 113 24.07 25.86 5.74
C ASN A 113 23.87 24.33 5.67
N SER A 114 24.96 23.57 5.77
CA SER A 114 24.94 22.10 5.60
C SER A 114 24.05 21.36 6.60
N GLY A 115 23.87 21.90 7.81
CA GLY A 115 22.95 21.36 8.81
C GLY A 115 21.49 21.50 8.39
N TYR A 116 21.11 22.65 7.85
CA TYR A 116 19.77 22.89 7.35
C TYR A 116 19.51 22.28 5.96
N ASP A 117 20.55 22.07 5.15
CA ASP A 117 20.46 21.26 3.93
C ASP A 117 19.99 19.84 4.27
N ALA A 118 20.59 19.23 5.31
CA ALA A 118 20.17 17.92 5.81
C ALA A 118 18.76 17.95 6.41
N THR A 119 18.37 19.01 7.12
CA THR A 119 17.01 19.18 7.65
C THR A 119 15.97 19.23 6.52
N ARG A 120 16.23 19.96 5.44
CA ARG A 120 15.31 20.03 4.29
C ARG A 120 15.19 18.67 3.59
N ALA A 121 16.32 18.02 3.32
CA ALA A 121 16.32 16.68 2.73
C ALA A 121 15.56 15.65 3.60
N PHE A 122 15.65 15.76 4.93
CA PHE A 122 14.86 14.92 5.84
C PHE A 122 13.35 15.15 5.66
N TYR A 123 12.89 16.41 5.69
CA TYR A 123 11.46 16.72 5.55
C TYR A 123 10.90 16.32 4.18
N GLU A 124 11.66 16.54 3.11
CA GLU A 124 11.31 16.06 1.77
C GLU A 124 11.19 14.53 1.73
N ALA A 125 12.14 13.80 2.33
CA ALA A 125 12.12 12.34 2.40
C ALA A 125 10.94 11.77 3.21
N VAL A 126 10.38 12.54 4.13
CA VAL A 126 9.15 12.17 4.86
C VAL A 126 7.90 12.83 4.27
N GLY A 127 7.97 13.36 3.04
CA GLY A 127 6.81 13.74 2.24
C GLY A 127 6.31 15.18 2.44
N PHE A 128 7.10 16.06 3.05
CA PHE A 128 6.84 17.50 2.98
C PHE A 128 7.31 18.05 1.63
N VAL A 129 6.61 19.08 1.14
CA VAL A 129 6.95 19.80 -0.08
C VAL A 129 7.24 21.25 0.27
N ALA A 130 8.32 21.80 -0.26
CA ALA A 130 8.63 23.23 -0.17
C ALA A 130 7.51 24.05 -0.81
N LEU A 131 6.87 24.92 -0.02
CA LEU A 131 5.76 25.76 -0.48
C LEU A 131 6.26 27.14 -0.91
N GLU A 132 7.01 27.81 -0.02
CA GLU A 132 7.49 29.17 -0.25
C GLU A 132 8.70 29.48 0.65
N GLU A 133 9.69 30.18 0.11
CA GLU A 133 10.77 30.79 0.89
C GLU A 133 10.42 32.25 1.17
N LEU A 134 10.22 32.58 2.45
CA LEU A 134 9.81 33.89 2.92
C LEU A 134 11.01 34.66 3.47
N HIS A 135 11.22 35.88 2.96
CA HIS A 135 12.21 36.81 3.50
C HIS A 135 11.56 37.74 4.53
N GLY A 136 12.23 37.94 5.67
CA GLY A 136 11.78 38.87 6.72
C GLY A 136 10.82 38.28 7.76
N LEU A 137 10.41 37.01 7.65
CA LEU A 137 9.58 36.36 8.67
C LEU A 137 10.35 36.14 9.99
N TRP A 138 11.58 35.63 9.91
CA TRP A 138 12.50 35.54 11.04
C TRP A 138 13.47 36.72 11.05
N SER A 139 14.20 36.91 9.94
CA SER A 139 14.97 38.11 9.63
C SER A 139 15.28 38.14 8.13
N ASN A 140 15.84 39.23 7.62
CA ASN A 140 16.27 39.29 6.22
C ASN A 140 17.47 38.36 5.94
N ASP A 141 18.33 38.15 6.94
CA ASP A 141 19.50 37.26 6.86
C ASP A 141 19.15 35.79 7.11
N ASN A 142 17.93 35.49 7.55
CA ASN A 142 17.42 34.15 7.82
C ASN A 142 16.15 33.89 7.02
N PRO A 143 16.26 33.62 5.70
CA PRO A 143 15.11 33.28 4.89
C PRO A 143 14.44 32.03 5.48
N THR A 144 13.12 32.07 5.63
CA THR A 144 12.35 30.96 6.20
C THR A 144 11.72 30.16 5.07
N LEU A 145 12.12 28.90 4.91
CA LEU A 145 11.41 27.99 4.03
C LEU A 145 10.23 27.38 4.79
N LEU A 146 9.03 27.59 4.25
CA LEU A 146 7.82 26.90 4.68
C LEU A 146 7.69 25.62 3.85
N LEU A 147 7.68 24.46 4.52
CA LEU A 147 7.31 23.19 3.90
C LEU A 147 5.94 22.75 4.43
N VAL A 148 5.15 22.11 3.56
CA VAL A 148 3.80 21.62 3.88
C VAL A 148 3.65 20.17 3.43
N LYS A 149 2.93 19.39 4.23
CA LYS A 149 2.51 18.02 3.94
C LYS A 149 0.98 17.92 4.06
N ASP A 150 0.31 17.36 3.05
CA ASP A 150 -1.08 16.92 3.19
C ASP A 150 -1.07 15.61 4.01
N VAL A 151 -1.66 15.66 5.20
CA VAL A 151 -1.78 14.54 6.13
C VAL A 151 -3.21 13.96 6.15
N GLY A 152 -4.05 14.40 5.21
CA GLY A 152 -5.41 13.90 5.05
C GLY A 152 -5.48 12.36 4.96
N PRO A 153 -6.63 11.76 5.28
CA PRO A 153 -6.85 10.35 5.06
C PRO A 153 -6.75 10.10 3.55
N GLY A 154 -5.83 9.23 3.17
CA GLY A 154 -5.55 8.90 1.79
C GLY A 154 -4.60 7.72 1.73
N PHE A 155 -4.60 7.05 0.59
CA PHE A 155 -3.67 5.98 0.30
C PHE A 155 -2.98 6.28 -1.03
N SER A 156 -1.80 5.72 -1.22
CA SER A 156 -1.09 5.76 -2.50
C SER A 156 -1.04 4.37 -3.10
N VAL A 157 -1.07 4.31 -4.42
CA VAL A 157 -0.81 3.11 -5.22
C VAL A 157 0.39 3.43 -6.09
N THR A 158 1.48 2.69 -5.95
CA THR A 158 2.72 2.94 -6.69
C THR A 158 3.15 1.68 -7.44
N PRO A 159 3.42 1.77 -8.76
CA PRO A 159 3.90 0.63 -9.52
C PRO A 159 5.32 0.21 -9.09
N VAL A 160 5.61 -1.09 -9.16
CA VAL A 160 6.98 -1.62 -9.05
C VAL A 160 7.55 -1.77 -10.45
N GLU A 161 8.17 -0.71 -10.95
CA GLU A 161 8.67 -0.63 -12.32
C GLU A 161 10.00 -1.39 -12.51
N GLY A 162 10.30 -1.75 -13.77
CA GLY A 162 11.58 -2.34 -14.14
C GLY A 162 11.78 -3.80 -13.73
N LEU A 163 10.69 -4.54 -13.49
CA LEU A 163 10.74 -6.00 -13.35
C LEU A 163 11.09 -6.65 -14.70
N PRO A 164 11.90 -7.74 -14.70
CA PRO A 164 12.17 -8.50 -15.92
C PRO A 164 10.91 -9.25 -16.39
N GLU A 165 10.98 -9.87 -17.57
CA GLU A 165 9.98 -10.87 -17.95
C GLU A 165 10.12 -12.08 -17.01
N LEU A 166 9.08 -12.36 -16.23
CA LEU A 166 9.11 -13.40 -15.21
C LEU A 166 9.02 -14.79 -15.83
N GLN A 167 9.87 -15.69 -15.36
CA GLN A 167 9.96 -17.09 -15.76
C GLN A 167 9.71 -18.02 -14.57
N GLU A 168 9.54 -19.30 -14.88
CA GLU A 168 9.38 -20.35 -13.88
C GLU A 168 10.56 -20.34 -12.88
N GLY A 169 10.24 -20.29 -11.60
CA GLY A 169 11.21 -20.29 -10.51
C GLY A 169 11.84 -18.95 -10.15
N ASP A 170 11.46 -17.84 -10.79
CA ASP A 170 12.00 -16.51 -10.46
C ASP A 170 11.66 -16.05 -9.02
N ASP A 171 12.61 -15.35 -8.39
CA ASP A 171 12.48 -14.80 -7.03
C ASP A 171 11.75 -13.44 -7.03
N LEU A 172 10.41 -13.46 -7.08
CA LEU A 172 9.61 -12.24 -7.08
C LEU A 172 9.84 -11.37 -5.84
N ALA A 173 9.98 -11.98 -4.66
CA ALA A 173 10.22 -11.24 -3.42
C ALA A 173 11.53 -10.45 -3.50
N GLY A 174 12.61 -11.10 -3.96
CA GLY A 174 13.89 -10.45 -4.20
C GLY A 174 13.79 -9.29 -5.19
N LEU A 175 13.13 -9.52 -6.33
CA LEU A 175 12.94 -8.49 -7.35
C LEU A 175 12.16 -7.28 -6.84
N VAL A 176 11.14 -7.48 -6.00
CA VAL A 176 10.35 -6.39 -5.40
C VAL A 176 11.18 -5.57 -4.42
N VAL A 177 11.91 -6.20 -3.50
CA VAL A 177 12.67 -5.49 -2.46
C VAL A 177 13.89 -4.74 -2.99
N GLU A 178 14.41 -5.14 -4.15
CA GLU A 178 15.45 -4.39 -4.88
C GLU A 178 14.95 -3.02 -5.40
N ARG A 179 13.63 -2.89 -5.60
CA ARG A 179 13.03 -1.74 -6.29
C ARG A 179 12.25 -0.83 -5.35
N VAL A 180 11.71 -1.37 -4.25
CA VAL A 180 10.88 -0.62 -3.31
C VAL A 180 11.22 -0.97 -1.86
N GLU A 181 11.38 0.06 -1.03
CA GLU A 181 11.45 -0.07 0.42
C GLU A 181 10.03 -0.29 0.98
N LEU A 182 9.80 -1.50 1.50
CA LEU A 182 8.54 -1.87 2.15
C LEU A 182 8.55 -1.46 3.62
N THR A 183 7.37 -1.09 4.11
CA THR A 183 7.12 -0.66 5.48
C THR A 183 5.91 -1.39 6.05
N ASP A 184 5.84 -1.48 7.39
CA ASP A 184 4.74 -2.15 8.07
C ASP A 184 3.37 -1.61 7.62
N GLY A 185 2.51 -2.49 7.11
CA GLY A 185 1.15 -2.17 6.68
C GLY A 185 1.01 -1.81 5.21
N ASP A 186 2.10 -1.85 4.45
CA ASP A 186 2.01 -1.88 3.01
C ASP A 186 1.28 -3.15 2.53
N VAL A 187 0.56 -3.04 1.42
CA VAL A 187 -0.04 -4.18 0.72
C VAL A 187 0.61 -4.32 -0.65
N VAL A 188 1.27 -5.44 -0.89
CA VAL A 188 1.86 -5.78 -2.19
C VAL A 188 0.80 -6.49 -3.02
N VAL A 189 0.38 -5.85 -4.11
CA VAL A 189 -0.65 -6.37 -5.02
C VAL A 189 0.04 -6.91 -6.28
N VAL A 190 -0.22 -8.16 -6.63
CA VAL A 190 0.48 -8.89 -7.70
C VAL A 190 -0.54 -9.44 -8.69
N ALA A 191 -0.34 -9.17 -9.98
CA ALA A 191 -1.14 -9.78 -11.03
C ALA A 191 -0.89 -11.31 -11.09
N GLN A 192 -1.96 -12.08 -11.19
CA GLN A 192 -1.97 -13.54 -11.32
C GLN A 192 -0.92 -14.09 -12.29
N LYS A 193 -0.70 -13.45 -13.45
CA LYS A 193 0.22 -13.92 -14.49
C LYS A 193 1.65 -13.97 -14.01
N ALA A 194 2.05 -13.02 -13.15
CA ALA A 194 3.38 -13.07 -12.54
C ALA A 194 3.52 -14.31 -11.66
N VAL A 195 2.53 -14.57 -10.82
CA VAL A 195 2.49 -15.75 -9.96
C VAL A 195 2.46 -17.03 -10.80
N SER A 196 1.55 -17.13 -11.77
CA SER A 196 1.38 -18.29 -12.65
C SER A 196 2.64 -18.62 -13.44
N LYS A 197 3.34 -17.62 -13.99
CA LYS A 197 4.60 -17.84 -14.72
C LYS A 197 5.68 -18.42 -13.80
N ILE A 198 5.83 -17.84 -12.60
CA ILE A 198 6.80 -18.30 -11.61
C ILE A 198 6.48 -19.73 -11.14
N GLU A 199 5.20 -20.06 -11.02
CA GLU A 199 4.71 -21.37 -10.57
C GLU A 199 4.53 -22.39 -11.72
N GLY A 200 5.03 -22.09 -12.92
CA GLY A 200 4.97 -23.02 -14.06
C GLY A 200 3.55 -23.32 -14.56
N GLN A 201 2.58 -22.46 -14.25
CA GLN A 201 1.18 -22.58 -14.70
C GLN A 201 1.02 -22.03 -16.13
N VAL A 202 1.83 -22.55 -17.04
CA VAL A 202 1.86 -22.20 -18.47
C VAL A 202 1.74 -23.49 -19.28
N VAL A 203 0.80 -23.53 -20.22
CA VAL A 203 0.54 -24.70 -21.06
C VAL A 203 0.86 -24.36 -22.51
N ALA A 204 1.70 -25.18 -23.13
CA ALA A 204 1.92 -25.15 -24.57
C ALA A 204 0.75 -25.82 -25.29
N LEU A 205 0.06 -25.08 -26.16
CA LEU A 205 -1.09 -25.60 -26.90
C LEU A 205 -0.69 -26.74 -27.84
N ALA A 206 0.57 -26.80 -28.28
CA ALA A 206 1.10 -27.90 -29.09
C ALA A 206 0.99 -29.27 -28.40
N ASP A 207 0.97 -29.31 -27.06
CA ASP A 207 0.92 -30.55 -26.27
C ASP A 207 -0.52 -30.95 -25.89
N VAL A 208 -1.52 -30.17 -26.31
CA VAL A 208 -2.93 -30.39 -25.95
C VAL A 208 -3.66 -31.09 -27.09
N GLU A 209 -4.19 -32.28 -26.80
CA GLU A 209 -5.10 -32.99 -27.70
C GLU A 209 -6.56 -32.61 -27.38
N PRO A 210 -7.26 -31.90 -28.26
CA PRO A 210 -8.63 -31.46 -27.96
C PRO A 210 -9.60 -32.65 -28.00
N SER A 211 -10.59 -32.65 -27.12
CA SER A 211 -11.73 -33.58 -27.16
C SER A 211 -12.70 -33.24 -28.29
N GLU A 212 -13.66 -34.14 -28.58
CA GLU A 212 -14.78 -33.84 -29.50
C GLU A 212 -15.58 -32.63 -29.02
N GLN A 213 -15.92 -32.59 -27.72
CA GLN A 213 -16.61 -31.46 -27.11
C GLN A 213 -15.82 -30.15 -27.28
N ALA A 214 -14.51 -30.17 -27.10
CA ALA A 214 -13.68 -28.97 -27.29
C ALA A 214 -13.69 -28.49 -28.74
N ARG A 215 -13.66 -29.40 -29.72
CA ARG A 215 -13.78 -29.07 -31.15
C ARG A 215 -15.15 -28.49 -31.49
N GLU A 216 -16.22 -29.06 -30.96
CA GLU A 216 -17.58 -28.54 -31.16
C GLU A 216 -17.76 -27.13 -30.59
N LEU A 217 -17.26 -26.91 -29.37
CA LEU A 217 -17.33 -25.61 -28.70
C LEU A 217 -16.43 -24.55 -29.32
N ALA A 218 -15.33 -24.96 -29.94
CA ALA A 218 -14.45 -24.04 -30.67
C ALA A 218 -15.07 -23.58 -31.99
N GLY A 219 -15.73 -24.49 -32.71
CA GLY A 219 -16.19 -24.25 -34.07
C GLY A 219 -15.04 -23.76 -34.97
N ASP A 220 -15.34 -22.82 -35.85
CA ASP A 220 -14.33 -22.16 -36.71
C ASP A 220 -13.78 -20.86 -36.08
N GLU A 221 -14.26 -20.47 -34.89
CA GLU A 221 -14.00 -19.16 -34.29
C GLU A 221 -12.86 -19.16 -33.25
N ALA A 222 -12.49 -20.33 -32.71
CA ALA A 222 -11.45 -20.46 -31.70
C ALA A 222 -10.58 -21.69 -31.90
N ASP A 223 -9.43 -21.72 -31.22
CA ASP A 223 -8.58 -22.91 -31.18
C ASP A 223 -9.17 -23.96 -30.22
N ALA A 224 -9.48 -25.14 -30.74
CA ALA A 224 -10.00 -26.26 -29.96
C ALA A 224 -9.07 -26.68 -28.81
N ARG A 225 -7.76 -26.52 -28.97
CA ARG A 225 -6.76 -26.83 -27.93
C ARG A 225 -6.91 -25.89 -26.75
N ARG A 226 -7.14 -24.60 -27.00
CA ARG A 226 -7.43 -23.63 -25.95
C ARG A 226 -8.76 -23.93 -25.26
N ILE A 227 -9.79 -24.30 -26.01
CA ILE A 227 -11.08 -24.70 -25.41
C ILE A 227 -10.88 -25.93 -24.53
N GLN A 228 -10.06 -26.91 -24.94
CA GLN A 228 -9.74 -28.07 -24.12
C GLN A 228 -9.12 -27.65 -22.77
N VAL A 229 -8.13 -26.75 -22.77
CA VAL A 229 -7.54 -26.24 -21.52
C VAL A 229 -8.58 -25.55 -20.63
N ILE A 230 -9.52 -24.78 -21.23
CA ILE A 230 -10.63 -24.17 -20.49
C ILE A 230 -11.53 -25.23 -19.84
N LEU A 231 -11.81 -26.33 -20.54
CA LEU A 231 -12.61 -27.43 -20.00
C LEU A 231 -11.87 -28.17 -18.88
N ASP A 232 -10.55 -28.33 -18.99
CA ASP A 232 -9.72 -29.01 -17.99
C ASP A 232 -9.65 -28.22 -16.66
N GLU A 233 -9.71 -26.89 -16.72
CA GLU A 233 -9.75 -26.01 -15.54
C GLU A 233 -11.18 -25.78 -14.99
N ALA A 234 -12.20 -26.17 -15.74
CA ALA A 234 -13.59 -26.01 -15.35
C ALA A 234 -14.09 -27.21 -14.52
N VAL A 235 -14.58 -26.94 -13.32
CA VAL A 235 -15.38 -27.93 -12.58
C VAL A 235 -16.83 -27.96 -13.05
N GLU A 236 -17.27 -26.89 -13.72
CA GLU A 236 -18.63 -26.74 -14.22
C GLU A 236 -18.71 -25.64 -15.27
N LEU A 237 -19.50 -25.88 -16.32
CA LEU A 237 -19.85 -24.86 -17.31
C LEU A 237 -21.13 -24.15 -16.88
N VAL A 238 -21.03 -22.89 -16.47
CA VAL A 238 -22.16 -22.08 -15.99
C VAL A 238 -22.97 -21.53 -17.15
N ARG A 239 -22.29 -21.03 -18.18
CA ARG A 239 -22.94 -20.52 -19.40
C ARG A 239 -22.05 -20.71 -20.61
N VAL A 240 -22.63 -21.17 -21.71
CA VAL A 240 -21.91 -21.44 -22.95
C VAL A 240 -22.60 -20.71 -24.10
N ARG A 241 -21.83 -19.90 -24.82
CA ARG A 241 -22.17 -19.34 -26.14
C ARG A 241 -20.90 -19.42 -26.98
N PRO A 242 -20.68 -20.49 -27.75
CA PRO A 242 -19.43 -20.74 -28.46
C PRO A 242 -18.89 -19.51 -29.21
N PRO A 243 -17.57 -19.24 -29.13
CA PRO A 243 -16.56 -19.95 -28.34
C PRO A 243 -16.45 -19.46 -26.87
N LEU A 244 -17.39 -18.62 -26.42
CA LEU A 244 -17.36 -18.00 -25.10
C LEU A 244 -17.94 -18.94 -24.05
N ILE A 245 -17.15 -19.14 -22.99
CA ILE A 245 -17.47 -20.03 -21.88
C ILE A 245 -17.36 -19.22 -20.58
N ILE A 246 -18.40 -19.27 -19.76
CA ILE A 246 -18.34 -18.91 -18.34
C ILE A 246 -18.32 -20.23 -17.57
N ALA A 247 -17.29 -20.41 -16.76
CA ALA A 247 -17.08 -21.64 -16.01
C ALA A 247 -16.80 -21.32 -14.55
N ARG A 248 -17.12 -22.28 -13.69
CA ARG A 248 -16.63 -22.32 -12.32
C ARG A 248 -15.31 -23.08 -12.31
N THR A 249 -14.29 -22.48 -11.72
CA THR A 249 -12.96 -23.10 -11.58
C THR A 249 -12.90 -23.97 -10.32
N ARG A 250 -11.82 -24.76 -10.18
CA ARG A 250 -11.52 -25.52 -8.95
C ARG A 250 -11.45 -24.65 -7.68
N HIS A 251 -11.10 -23.37 -7.83
CA HIS A 251 -11.04 -22.39 -6.74
C HIS A 251 -12.43 -21.89 -6.31
N GLY A 252 -13.46 -22.11 -7.13
CA GLY A 252 -14.81 -21.59 -6.92
C GLY A 252 -15.11 -20.29 -7.68
N PHE A 253 -14.12 -19.66 -8.32
CA PHE A 253 -14.35 -18.46 -9.15
C PHE A 253 -15.25 -18.79 -10.34
N VAL A 254 -16.28 -17.97 -10.55
CA VAL A 254 -17.13 -17.99 -11.74
C VAL A 254 -16.65 -16.90 -12.70
N CYS A 255 -15.91 -17.30 -13.73
CA CYS A 255 -15.25 -16.37 -14.63
C CYS A 255 -15.25 -16.85 -16.09
N GLY A 256 -14.90 -15.94 -17.00
CA GLY A 256 -14.77 -16.26 -18.42
C GLY A 256 -13.55 -17.14 -18.67
N SER A 257 -13.68 -18.11 -19.58
CA SER A 257 -12.61 -19.04 -19.97
C SER A 257 -11.94 -19.77 -18.79
N ALA A 258 -12.65 -19.96 -17.66
CA ALA A 258 -12.08 -20.56 -16.44
C ALA A 258 -10.79 -19.87 -15.94
N GLY A 259 -10.58 -18.59 -16.25
CA GLY A 259 -9.36 -17.85 -15.91
C GLY A 259 -8.14 -18.17 -16.79
N VAL A 260 -8.31 -18.99 -17.84
CA VAL A 260 -7.28 -19.27 -18.84
C VAL A 260 -7.07 -18.04 -19.72
N ASP A 261 -5.85 -17.52 -19.73
CA ASP A 261 -5.49 -16.31 -20.47
C ASP A 261 -4.40 -16.58 -21.53
N ALA A 262 -4.63 -16.14 -22.76
CA ALA A 262 -3.66 -16.22 -23.86
C ALA A 262 -2.88 -14.91 -24.07
N SER A 263 -3.32 -13.81 -23.45
CA SER A 263 -2.69 -12.50 -23.58
C SER A 263 -1.47 -12.37 -22.68
N ASN A 264 -0.38 -11.82 -23.22
CA ASN A 264 0.90 -11.68 -22.52
C ASN A 264 1.48 -13.01 -22.00
N ALA A 265 1.15 -14.12 -22.65
CA ALA A 265 1.79 -15.40 -22.45
C ALA A 265 3.28 -15.30 -22.83
N PRO A 266 4.18 -16.06 -22.17
CA PRO A 266 5.62 -15.90 -22.35
C PRO A 266 6.06 -16.23 -23.79
N GLU A 267 5.36 -17.15 -24.45
CA GLU A 267 5.68 -17.61 -25.80
C GLU A 267 4.41 -17.68 -26.69
N PRO A 268 4.54 -17.57 -28.03
CA PRO A 268 3.44 -17.88 -28.94
C PRO A 268 2.87 -19.28 -28.69
N GLU A 269 1.58 -19.49 -28.97
CA GLU A 269 0.92 -20.80 -28.78
C GLU A 269 0.95 -21.32 -27.33
N THR A 270 1.07 -20.43 -26.34
CA THR A 270 0.93 -20.79 -24.92
C THR A 270 -0.25 -20.08 -24.27
N VAL A 271 -0.79 -20.69 -23.23
CA VAL A 271 -1.82 -20.11 -22.36
C VAL A 271 -1.37 -20.18 -20.90
N VAL A 272 -1.77 -19.18 -20.11
CA VAL A 272 -1.47 -19.07 -18.69
C VAL A 272 -2.72 -19.45 -17.90
N LEU A 273 -2.56 -20.33 -16.92
CA LEU A 273 -3.64 -20.76 -16.02
C LEU A 273 -3.63 -19.91 -14.75
N LEU A 274 -4.69 -19.98 -13.95
CA LEU A 274 -4.66 -19.45 -12.59
C LEU A 274 -3.68 -20.26 -11.72
N PRO A 275 -3.03 -19.65 -10.70
CA PRO A 275 -2.26 -20.40 -9.71
C PRO A 275 -3.13 -21.47 -9.06
N LEU A 276 -2.57 -22.67 -8.81
CA LEU A 276 -3.31 -23.79 -8.20
C LEU A 276 -3.88 -23.48 -6.82
N ASP A 277 -3.20 -22.61 -6.07
CA ASP A 277 -3.65 -22.09 -4.78
C ASP A 277 -3.09 -20.67 -4.60
N SER A 278 -3.87 -19.69 -5.03
CA SER A 278 -3.49 -18.27 -5.01
C SER A 278 -3.32 -17.70 -3.59
N ASP A 279 -4.03 -18.26 -2.60
CA ASP A 279 -3.87 -17.88 -1.19
C ASP A 279 -2.53 -18.39 -0.64
N ALA A 280 -2.16 -19.62 -0.98
CA ALA A 280 -0.85 -20.16 -0.62
C ALA A 280 0.28 -19.40 -1.33
N SER A 281 0.10 -18.98 -2.60
CA SER A 281 1.05 -18.13 -3.31
C SER A 281 1.23 -16.77 -2.62
N ALA A 282 0.14 -16.11 -2.23
CA ALA A 282 0.17 -14.85 -1.48
C ALA A 282 0.90 -15.02 -0.14
N ALA A 283 0.63 -16.10 0.59
CA ALA A 283 1.26 -16.39 1.87
C ALA A 283 2.77 -16.65 1.74
N ARG A 284 3.20 -17.41 0.72
CA ARG A 284 4.63 -17.64 0.43
C ARG A 284 5.35 -16.33 0.13
N LEU A 285 4.77 -15.49 -0.75
CA LEU A 285 5.36 -14.21 -1.10
C LEU A 285 5.46 -13.30 0.13
N ARG A 286 4.40 -13.22 0.95
CA ARG A 286 4.40 -12.44 2.20
C ARG A 286 5.53 -12.87 3.13
N GLU A 287 5.72 -14.17 3.31
CA GLU A 287 6.78 -14.70 4.17
C GLU A 287 8.16 -14.30 3.63
N GLN A 288 8.41 -14.51 2.35
CA GLN A 288 9.69 -14.16 1.72
C GLN A 288 9.99 -12.66 1.81
N LEU A 289 8.99 -11.79 1.65
CA LEU A 289 9.13 -10.34 1.83
C LEU A 289 9.45 -9.99 3.29
N ARG A 290 8.78 -10.63 4.24
CA ARG A 290 9.02 -10.44 5.68
C ARG A 290 10.43 -10.88 6.08
N GLU A 291 10.89 -12.03 5.60
CA GLU A 291 12.24 -12.55 5.89
C GLU A 291 13.34 -11.58 5.40
N ARG A 292 13.11 -10.90 4.27
CA ARG A 292 14.10 -10.00 3.65
C ARG A 292 14.08 -8.59 4.22
N THR A 293 12.90 -8.09 4.58
CA THR A 293 12.71 -6.68 4.98
C THR A 293 12.47 -6.49 6.47
N GLY A 294 12.01 -7.53 7.17
CA GLY A 294 11.47 -7.44 8.52
C GLY A 294 10.10 -6.75 8.61
N ALA A 295 9.54 -6.27 7.49
CA ALA A 295 8.27 -5.56 7.46
C ALA A 295 7.08 -6.52 7.49
N ASP A 296 6.05 -6.15 8.26
CA ASP A 296 4.76 -6.84 8.28
C ASP A 296 3.83 -6.25 7.22
N VAL A 297 3.78 -6.90 6.05
CA VAL A 297 3.02 -6.47 4.87
C VAL A 297 1.84 -7.42 4.59
N GLY A 298 0.85 -6.91 3.86
CA GLY A 298 -0.18 -7.71 3.21
C GLY A 298 0.21 -8.09 1.78
N VAL A 299 -0.35 -9.18 1.24
CA VAL A 299 -0.21 -9.57 -0.16
C VAL A 299 -1.59 -9.89 -0.74
N ILE A 300 -1.88 -9.39 -1.94
CA ILE A 300 -3.08 -9.74 -2.72
C ILE A 300 -2.64 -10.19 -4.12
N VAL A 301 -3.16 -11.32 -4.58
CA VAL A 301 -3.04 -11.78 -5.97
C VAL A 301 -4.32 -11.42 -6.72
N THR A 302 -4.21 -10.81 -7.91
CA THR A 302 -5.36 -10.29 -8.66
C THR A 302 -5.49 -10.87 -10.04
N ASP A 303 -6.73 -10.98 -10.55
CA ASP A 303 -7.00 -11.32 -11.95
C ASP A 303 -8.04 -10.39 -12.55
N SER A 304 -7.95 -10.16 -13.86
CA SER A 304 -8.88 -9.32 -14.60
C SER A 304 -10.18 -10.07 -14.89
N SER A 305 -11.27 -9.68 -14.23
CA SER A 305 -12.58 -10.31 -14.39
C SER A 305 -13.64 -9.40 -14.98
N GLY A 306 -14.51 -9.97 -15.82
CA GLY A 306 -15.79 -9.37 -16.18
C GLY A 306 -16.80 -9.50 -15.03
N ARG A 307 -17.91 -8.76 -15.07
CA ARG A 307 -18.96 -8.88 -14.06
C ARG A 307 -20.36 -8.62 -14.65
N PRO A 308 -21.43 -9.25 -14.10
CA PRO A 308 -22.79 -9.07 -14.60
C PRO A 308 -23.18 -7.59 -14.77
N TRP A 309 -23.91 -7.32 -15.86
CA TRP A 309 -24.47 -6.01 -16.22
C TRP A 309 -23.48 -4.86 -16.45
N ARG A 310 -22.17 -5.14 -16.52
CA ARG A 310 -21.13 -4.16 -16.87
C ARG A 310 -20.31 -4.67 -18.03
N ALA A 311 -20.28 -3.92 -19.13
CA ALA A 311 -19.58 -4.29 -20.36
C ALA A 311 -18.07 -3.95 -20.32
N ALA A 312 -17.38 -4.27 -19.23
CA ALA A 312 -15.94 -4.05 -19.06
C ALA A 312 -15.37 -4.92 -17.92
N THR A 313 -14.04 -5.09 -17.88
CA THR A 313 -13.36 -5.80 -16.81
C THR A 313 -12.92 -4.87 -15.67
N THR A 314 -12.65 -5.44 -14.50
CA THR A 314 -11.87 -4.85 -13.39
C THR A 314 -10.99 -5.94 -12.82
N ASP A 315 -9.89 -5.60 -12.18
CA ASP A 315 -9.19 -6.60 -11.37
C ASP A 315 -9.96 -6.88 -10.09
N VAL A 316 -9.96 -8.16 -9.71
CA VAL A 316 -10.53 -8.70 -8.47
C VAL A 316 -9.47 -9.53 -7.76
N ALA A 317 -9.60 -9.70 -6.45
CA ALA A 317 -8.70 -10.55 -5.68
C ALA A 317 -9.03 -12.03 -5.90
N ILE A 318 -7.99 -12.83 -6.17
CA ILE A 318 -8.08 -14.30 -6.28
C ILE A 318 -7.26 -15.02 -5.20
N GLY A 319 -6.40 -14.29 -4.49
CA GLY A 319 -5.64 -14.80 -3.35
C GLY A 319 -5.22 -13.67 -2.42
N ALA A 320 -5.11 -13.94 -1.12
CA ALA A 320 -4.70 -12.94 -0.13
C ALA A 320 -3.96 -13.56 1.06
N ALA A 321 -3.08 -12.77 1.67
CA ALA A 321 -2.43 -13.10 2.94
C ALA A 321 -2.08 -11.83 3.73
N GLY A 322 -2.37 -11.82 5.03
CA GLY A 322 -2.05 -10.68 5.90
C GLY A 322 -2.98 -9.47 5.71
N VAL A 323 -4.12 -9.64 5.05
CA VAL A 323 -5.08 -8.58 4.70
C VAL A 323 -6.50 -8.97 5.12
N GLU A 324 -7.29 -7.99 5.56
CA GLU A 324 -8.74 -8.08 5.69
C GLU A 324 -9.37 -8.11 4.29
N VAL A 325 -9.91 -9.26 3.90
CA VAL A 325 -10.48 -9.44 2.54
C VAL A 325 -11.90 -8.91 2.44
N VAL A 326 -12.72 -9.18 3.46
CA VAL A 326 -14.11 -8.72 3.55
C VAL A 326 -14.28 -7.98 4.86
N ARG A 327 -14.69 -6.72 4.80
CA ARG A 327 -15.10 -5.95 5.96
C ARG A 327 -16.59 -6.13 6.19
N ASP A 328 -16.93 -6.86 7.24
CA ASP A 328 -18.31 -7.04 7.66
C ASP A 328 -18.69 -5.95 8.66
N LEU A 329 -19.60 -5.06 8.24
CA LEU A 329 -20.15 -4.01 9.08
C LEU A 329 -21.50 -4.42 9.67
N ALA A 330 -21.92 -5.69 9.54
CA ALA A 330 -23.16 -6.15 10.16
C ALA A 330 -23.12 -5.95 11.69
N GLY A 331 -24.16 -5.31 12.22
CA GLY A 331 -24.27 -4.97 13.65
C GLY A 331 -23.60 -3.65 14.05
N GLU A 332 -22.81 -3.02 13.18
CA GLU A 332 -22.27 -1.67 13.38
C GLU A 332 -23.39 -0.62 13.28
N ARG A 333 -23.22 0.52 13.96
CA ARG A 333 -24.19 1.63 13.94
C ARG A 333 -23.66 2.82 13.15
N ASP A 334 -24.50 3.40 12.30
CA ASP A 334 -24.19 4.64 11.61
C ASP A 334 -24.24 5.87 12.54
N GLN A 335 -23.91 7.05 12.00
CA GLN A 335 -23.91 8.32 12.76
C GLN A 335 -25.29 8.73 13.28
N ASN A 336 -26.37 8.15 12.75
CA ASN A 336 -27.74 8.38 13.19
C ASN A 336 -28.24 7.26 14.13
N GLY A 337 -27.38 6.28 14.44
CA GLY A 337 -27.67 5.16 15.33
C GLY A 337 -28.36 3.97 14.66
N TYR A 338 -28.52 3.95 13.33
CA TYR A 338 -29.09 2.81 12.61
C TYR A 338 -28.10 1.67 12.51
N GLU A 339 -28.57 0.46 12.79
CA GLU A 339 -27.77 -0.76 12.70
C GLU A 339 -27.68 -1.24 11.25
N LEU A 340 -26.47 -1.46 10.75
CA LEU A 340 -26.20 -1.99 9.43
C LEU A 340 -26.52 -3.50 9.41
N GLN A 341 -27.43 -3.93 8.53
CA GLN A 341 -27.99 -5.29 8.56
C GLN A 341 -27.25 -6.30 7.66
N ALA A 342 -26.53 -5.85 6.62
CA ALA A 342 -25.88 -6.75 5.65
C ALA A 342 -24.79 -6.05 4.80
N THR A 343 -24.02 -5.13 5.39
CA THR A 343 -23.00 -4.38 4.63
C THR A 343 -21.66 -5.10 4.72
N ARG A 344 -21.38 -5.95 3.73
CA ARG A 344 -20.07 -6.58 3.52
C ARG A 344 -19.35 -5.86 2.39
N ILE A 345 -18.17 -5.31 2.68
CA ILE A 345 -17.34 -4.59 1.71
C ILE A 345 -16.21 -5.53 1.27
N ALA A 346 -16.11 -5.76 -0.03
CA ALA A 346 -15.04 -6.52 -0.66
C ALA A 346 -13.75 -5.68 -0.74
N LEU A 347 -13.09 -5.45 0.41
CA LEU A 347 -11.90 -4.60 0.50
C LEU A 347 -10.79 -5.06 -0.45
N ALA A 348 -10.55 -6.37 -0.55
CA ALA A 348 -9.51 -6.89 -1.43
C ALA A 348 -9.78 -6.58 -2.91
N ASP A 349 -11.05 -6.58 -3.34
CA ASP A 349 -11.44 -6.20 -4.72
C ASP A 349 -11.30 -4.68 -4.95
N GLU A 350 -11.61 -3.85 -3.95
CA GLU A 350 -11.38 -2.40 -4.04
C GLU A 350 -9.88 -2.08 -4.19
N ILE A 351 -9.03 -2.77 -3.44
CA ILE A 351 -7.57 -2.66 -3.52
C ILE A 351 -7.06 -3.19 -4.87
N ALA A 352 -7.56 -4.34 -5.33
CA ALA A 352 -7.22 -4.91 -6.63
C ALA A 352 -7.57 -3.96 -7.78
N GLY A 353 -8.78 -3.39 -7.76
CA GLY A 353 -9.23 -2.40 -8.73
C GLY A 353 -8.37 -1.12 -8.72
N ALA A 354 -7.93 -0.67 -7.53
CA ALA A 354 -7.03 0.48 -7.43
C ALA A 354 -5.62 0.16 -7.97
N ALA A 355 -5.07 -1.03 -7.68
CA ALA A 355 -3.79 -1.49 -8.20
C ALA A 355 -3.76 -1.60 -9.73
N GLN A 356 -4.87 -2.06 -10.33
CA GLN A 356 -5.02 -2.16 -11.78
C GLN A 356 -4.75 -0.83 -12.50
N LEU A 357 -5.05 0.31 -11.86
CA LEU A 357 -4.85 1.63 -12.45
C LEU A 357 -3.37 1.95 -12.71
N VAL A 358 -2.44 1.31 -11.98
CA VAL A 358 -0.99 1.54 -12.13
C VAL A 358 -0.25 0.36 -12.75
N PHE A 359 -0.88 -0.81 -12.91
CA PHE A 359 -0.26 -1.93 -13.62
C PHE A 359 0.05 -1.60 -15.09
N GLY A 360 -0.77 -0.76 -15.72
CA GLY A 360 -0.62 -0.38 -17.13
C GLY A 360 -0.64 -1.60 -18.06
N LYS A 361 -1.74 -1.86 -18.78
CA LYS A 361 -1.91 -3.09 -19.59
C LYS A 361 -0.76 -3.38 -20.58
N LEU A 362 0.03 -2.37 -20.95
CA LEU A 362 1.15 -2.47 -21.89
C LEU A 362 2.52 -2.26 -21.23
N ASP A 363 2.55 -1.76 -19.99
CA ASP A 363 3.78 -1.25 -19.35
C ASP A 363 4.53 -2.34 -18.57
N ARG A 364 4.06 -3.59 -18.62
CA ARG A 364 4.66 -4.76 -17.97
C ARG A 364 4.94 -4.56 -16.47
N VAL A 365 4.02 -3.91 -15.76
CA VAL A 365 4.10 -3.76 -14.30
C VAL A 365 3.12 -4.74 -13.64
N PRO A 366 3.58 -5.95 -13.25
CA PRO A 366 2.70 -6.92 -12.60
C PRO A 366 2.57 -6.72 -11.08
N VAL A 367 3.26 -5.75 -10.48
CA VAL A 367 3.26 -5.53 -9.03
C VAL A 367 3.06 -4.06 -8.70
N ALA A 368 2.26 -3.78 -7.68
CA ALA A 368 2.04 -2.46 -7.11
C ALA A 368 2.10 -2.52 -5.59
N VAL A 369 2.50 -1.42 -4.97
CA VAL A 369 2.47 -1.25 -3.51
C VAL A 369 1.39 -0.25 -3.15
N VAL A 370 0.47 -0.68 -2.30
CA VAL A 370 -0.58 0.14 -1.72
C VAL A 370 -0.18 0.50 -0.29
N ARG A 371 -0.16 1.80 0.01
CA ARG A 371 0.30 2.33 1.30
C ARG A 371 -0.71 3.31 1.88
N GLY A 372 -0.90 3.27 3.20
CA GLY A 372 -1.79 4.18 3.93
C GLY A 372 -3.20 3.64 4.17
N LEU A 373 -3.44 2.36 3.90
CA LEU A 373 -4.67 1.66 4.27
C LEU A 373 -4.49 0.89 5.58
N ASP A 374 -5.51 0.88 6.43
CA ASP A 374 -5.59 0.00 7.60
C ASP A 374 -6.49 -1.18 7.28
N VAL A 375 -5.85 -2.25 6.79
CA VAL A 375 -6.50 -3.44 6.24
C VAL A 375 -5.76 -4.71 6.65
N ARG A 376 -5.02 -4.71 7.77
CA ARG A 376 -4.38 -5.93 8.28
C ARG A 376 -5.44 -6.94 8.70
N GLY A 377 -5.22 -8.20 8.37
CA GLY A 377 -6.14 -9.29 8.73
C GLY A 377 -5.60 -10.66 8.35
N ASP A 378 -6.42 -11.68 8.53
CA ASP A 378 -6.14 -13.09 8.23
C ASP A 378 -7.09 -13.66 7.16
N GLY A 379 -7.73 -12.78 6.39
CA GLY A 379 -8.64 -13.16 5.31
C GLY A 379 -7.91 -13.81 4.14
N ARG A 380 -8.63 -14.66 3.43
CA ARG A 380 -8.19 -15.36 2.22
C ARG A 380 -9.02 -14.92 1.02
N GLY A 381 -8.43 -14.95 -0.16
CA GLY A 381 -9.13 -14.70 -1.42
C GLY A 381 -10.33 -15.63 -1.59
N ALA A 382 -10.26 -16.87 -1.11
CA ALA A 382 -11.39 -17.79 -1.09
C ALA A 382 -12.61 -17.28 -0.29
N ASP A 383 -12.43 -16.41 0.70
CA ASP A 383 -13.50 -15.93 1.59
C ASP A 383 -14.45 -14.93 0.91
N ILE A 384 -14.08 -14.40 -0.27
CA ILE A 384 -14.94 -13.52 -1.08
C ILE A 384 -15.89 -14.30 -2.01
N VAL A 385 -15.59 -15.58 -2.27
CA VAL A 385 -16.37 -16.41 -3.20
C VAL A 385 -17.75 -16.67 -2.62
N ILE A 386 -18.79 -16.40 -3.40
CA ILE A 386 -20.17 -16.69 -3.01
C ILE A 386 -20.36 -18.21 -2.97
N PRO A 387 -20.81 -18.78 -1.83
CA PRO A 387 -21.13 -20.20 -1.76
C PRO A 387 -22.23 -20.59 -2.75
N PRO A 388 -22.10 -21.72 -3.48
CA PRO A 388 -23.10 -22.19 -4.44
C PRO A 388 -24.54 -22.22 -3.94
N GLU A 389 -24.73 -22.51 -2.65
CA GLU A 389 -26.05 -22.65 -2.02
C GLU A 389 -26.76 -21.30 -1.86
N THR A 390 -26.01 -20.20 -1.95
CA THR A 390 -26.51 -18.83 -1.76
C THR A 390 -26.38 -17.96 -3.02
N ASP A 391 -25.82 -18.52 -4.11
CA ASP A 391 -25.66 -17.82 -5.37
C ASP A 391 -26.98 -17.81 -6.18
N LEU A 392 -27.63 -16.65 -6.24
CA LEU A 392 -28.89 -16.46 -6.98
C LEU A 392 -28.70 -16.21 -8.48
N PHE A 393 -27.46 -16.00 -8.95
CA PHE A 393 -27.16 -15.76 -10.36
C PHE A 393 -26.89 -17.04 -11.15
N ARG A 394 -26.73 -18.15 -10.45
CA ARG A 394 -26.39 -19.45 -11.01
C ARG A 394 -27.62 -20.30 -11.32
#